data_AF-A0A7C5F7P4-F1
#
_entry.id   AF-A0A7C5F7P4-F1
#
_cell.length_a   1.000
_cell.length_b   1.000
_cell.length_c   1.000
_cell.angle_alpha   90.00
_cell.angle_beta   90.00
_cell.angle_gamma   90.00
#
_symmetry.space_group_name_H-M   'P 1'
#
loop_
_entity.id
_entity.type
_entity.pdbx_description
1 polymer ?
#
loop_
_entity_poly.entity_id
_entity_poly.type
_entity_poly.pdbx_seq_one_letter_code
_entity_poly.pdbx_strand_id
1 'polypeptide(L)'
;MTEGEHKKQKILDSVREAKKMELYVEHRTQEMKVCFLCEKVCYRRTPVTRIGKKYVCIDCIRQLKETLDGLKQWEEELSIGEQMKKQLETDLSL
;
A
#
# COMPACT_ATOMS: atom_id res chain seq x y z
N MET A 1 42.30 -7.44 35.65
CA MET A 1 41.85 -8.09 34.41
C MET A 1 43.05 -8.32 33.51
N THR A 2 43.20 -9.52 32.96
CA THR A 2 44.28 -9.83 32.02
C THR A 2 43.97 -9.23 30.64
N GLU A 3 45.00 -9.02 29.83
CA GLU A 3 44.84 -8.48 28.46
C GLU A 3 43.90 -9.35 27.60
N GLY A 4 43.93 -10.67 27.81
CA GLY A 4 43.00 -11.63 27.21
C GLY A 4 41.54 -11.43 27.64
N GLU A 5 41.29 -11.12 28.92
CA GLU A 5 39.95 -10.80 29.43
C GLU A 5 39.42 -9.48 28.85
N HIS A 6 40.27 -8.47 28.70
CA HIS A 6 39.88 -7.21 28.05
C HIS A 6 39.52 -7.41 26.58
N LYS A 7 40.28 -8.23 25.84
CA LYS A 7 39.97 -8.55 24.44
C LYS A 7 38.65 -9.31 24.32
N LYS A 8 38.41 -10.29 25.20
CA LYS A 8 37.16 -11.05 25.25
C LYS A 8 35.95 -10.15 25.57
N GLN A 9 36.09 -9.22 26.52
CA GLN A 9 35.02 -8.28 26.87
C GLN A 9 34.65 -7.38 25.70
N LYS A 10 35.64 -6.81 24.99
CA LYS A 10 35.39 -5.99 23.79
C LYS A 10 34.62 -6.76 22.71
N ILE A 11 34.99 -8.02 22.46
CA ILE A 11 34.28 -8.88 21.50
C ILE A 11 32.83 -9.12 21.95
N LEU A 12 32.61 -9.41 23.24
CA LEU A 12 31.27 -9.62 23.78
C LEU A 12 30.39 -8.38 23.65
N ASP A 13 30.95 -7.20 23.90
CA ASP A 13 30.22 -5.94 23.76
C ASP A 13 29.86 -5.67 22.29
N SER A 14 30.79 -5.91 21.36
CA SER A 14 30.50 -5.80 19.91
C SER A 14 29.41 -6.77 19.46
N VAL A 15 29.45 -8.03 19.91
CA VAL A 15 28.41 -9.03 19.59
C VAL A 15 27.06 -8.64 20.18
N ARG A 16 27.05 -8.11 21.40
CA ARG A 16 25.83 -7.64 22.05
C ARG A 16 25.17 -6.50 21.27
N GLU A 17 25.94 -5.50 20.86
CA GLU A 17 25.40 -4.38 20.07
C GLU A 17 24.88 -4.83 18.70
N ALA A 18 25.57 -5.76 18.04
CA ALA A 18 25.08 -6.37 16.80
C ALA A 18 23.72 -7.07 17.01
N LYS A 19 23.57 -7.87 18.07
CA LYS A 19 22.29 -8.54 18.37
C LYS A 19 21.17 -7.59 18.76
N LYS A 20 21.46 -6.48 19.45
CA LYS A 20 20.45 -5.44 19.70
C LYS A 20 19.91 -4.86 18.39
N MET A 21 20.79 -4.59 17.42
CA MET A 21 20.40 -4.06 16.12
C MET A 21 19.54 -5.06 15.34
N GLU A 22 19.91 -6.34 15.31
CA GLU A 22 19.11 -7.38 14.67
C GLU A 22 17.70 -7.47 15.26
N LEU A 23 17.59 -7.57 16.60
CA LEU A 23 16.30 -7.64 17.29
C LEU A 23 15.44 -6.40 17.05
N TYR A 24 16.07 -5.22 16.99
CA TYR A 24 15.37 -3.98 16.65
C TYR A 24 14.77 -4.04 15.24
N VAL A 25 15.54 -4.50 14.24
CA VAL A 25 15.07 -4.63 12.87
C VAL A 25 13.91 -5.63 12.77
N GLU A 26 14.03 -6.80 13.39
CA GLU A 26 12.97 -7.81 13.42
C GLU A 26 11.69 -7.27 14.06
N HIS A 27 11.79 -6.58 15.19
CA HIS A 27 10.62 -5.99 15.85
C HIS A 27 9.95 -4.92 14.98
N ARG A 28 10.74 -4.06 14.33
CA ARG A 28 10.19 -2.94 13.53
C ARG A 28 9.62 -3.39 12.20
N THR A 29 10.22 -4.39 11.57
CA THR A 29 9.74 -4.93 10.27
C THR A 29 8.37 -5.61 10.39
N GLN A 30 8.04 -6.21 11.53
CA GLN A 30 6.70 -6.77 11.79
C GLN A 30 5.57 -5.73 11.68
N GLU A 31 5.91 -4.47 11.98
CA GLU A 31 5.00 -3.32 11.97
C GLU A 31 4.94 -2.63 10.61
N MET A 32 5.81 -3.02 9.68
CA MET A 32 5.84 -2.51 8.32
C MET A 32 4.93 -3.36 7.45
N LYS A 33 4.05 -2.71 6.70
CA LYS A 33 3.17 -3.37 5.72
C LYS A 33 3.54 -2.89 4.33
N VAL A 34 3.69 -3.79 3.37
CA VAL A 34 3.98 -3.42 1.98
C VAL A 34 2.67 -3.33 1.23
N CYS A 35 2.41 -2.20 0.57
CA CYS A 35 1.25 -2.06 -0.30
C CYS A 35 1.40 -2.99 -1.50
N PHE A 36 0.37 -3.80 -1.77
CA PHE A 36 0.36 -4.70 -2.91
C PHE A 36 0.32 -3.99 -4.27
N LEU A 37 -0.21 -2.77 -4.32
CA LEU A 37 -0.41 -2.05 -5.59
C LEU A 37 0.79 -1.17 -5.98
N CYS A 38 1.36 -0.44 -5.02
CA CYS A 38 2.46 0.50 -5.28
C CYS A 38 3.79 0.10 -4.62
N GLU A 39 3.83 -1.05 -3.96
CA GLU A 39 5.02 -1.62 -3.29
C GLU A 39 5.65 -0.73 -2.19
N LYS A 40 5.02 0.39 -1.87
CA LYS A 40 5.47 1.30 -0.83
C LYS A 40 5.38 0.63 0.55
N VAL A 41 6.46 0.74 1.31
CA VAL A 41 6.50 0.36 2.72
C VAL A 41 5.68 1.37 3.53
N CYS A 42 4.61 0.88 4.14
CA CYS A 42 3.73 1.62 5.04
C CYS A 42 4.21 1.41 6.47
N TYR A 43 4.62 2.49 7.13
CA TYR A 43 5.07 2.47 8.52
C TYR A 43 3.87 2.63 9.48
N ARG A 44 4.07 2.33 10.78
CA ARG A 44 3.09 2.30 11.89
C ARG A 44 1.86 3.24 11.84
N ARG A 45 1.95 4.43 11.23
CA ARG A 45 0.88 5.44 11.17
C ARG A 45 0.19 5.58 9.81
N THR A 46 0.71 4.92 8.77
CA THR A 46 0.08 4.95 7.44
C THR A 46 -1.15 4.05 7.45
N PRO A 47 -2.36 4.57 7.20
CA PRO A 47 -3.54 3.75 7.13
C PRO A 47 -3.42 2.75 5.98
N VAL A 48 -3.60 1.47 6.31
CA VAL A 48 -3.60 0.36 5.36
C VAL A 48 -4.87 -0.45 5.57
N THR A 49 -5.47 -0.89 4.48
CA THR A 49 -6.57 -1.86 4.52
C THR A 49 -6.10 -3.22 4.09
N ARG A 50 -6.73 -4.27 4.58
CA ARG A 50 -6.42 -5.65 4.21
C ARG A 50 -7.47 -6.16 3.23
N ILE A 51 -7.03 -6.56 2.03
CA ILE A 51 -7.87 -7.20 1.01
C ILE A 51 -7.37 -8.63 0.84
N GLY A 52 -8.09 -9.59 1.42
CA GLY A 52 -7.67 -10.98 1.49
C GLY A 52 -6.34 -11.15 2.27
N LYS A 53 -5.29 -11.62 1.58
CA LYS A 53 -3.94 -11.77 2.15
C LYS A 53 -3.01 -10.58 1.88
N LYS A 54 -3.51 -9.53 1.23
CA LYS A 54 -2.71 -8.39 0.76
C LYS A 54 -3.04 -7.12 1.55
N TYR A 55 -2.05 -6.27 1.76
CA TYR A 55 -2.24 -4.93 2.33
C TYR A 55 -2.29 -3.90 1.19
N VAL A 56 -3.16 -2.90 1.30
CA VAL A 56 -3.25 -1.81 0.34
C VAL A 56 -3.24 -0.49 1.10
N CYS A 57 -2.38 0.44 0.70
CA CYS A 57 -2.28 1.75 1.33
C CYS A 57 -3.48 2.62 0.97
N ILE A 58 -3.79 3.58 1.86
CA ILE A 58 -4.90 4.51 1.66
C ILE A 58 -4.82 5.29 0.33
N ASP A 59 -3.62 5.64 -0.13
CA ASP A 59 -3.45 6.41 -1.37
C ASP A 59 -3.92 5.60 -2.58
N CYS A 60 -3.54 4.31 -2.67
CA CYS A 60 -4.01 3.43 -3.74
C CYS A 60 -5.51 3.16 -3.63
N ILE A 61 -6.08 3.07 -2.42
CA ILE A 61 -7.54 2.92 -2.25
C ILE A 61 -8.27 4.18 -2.76
N ARG A 62 -7.76 5.37 -2.48
CA ARG A 62 -8.33 6.64 -2.97
C ARG A 62 -8.30 6.70 -4.50
N GLN A 63 -7.16 6.40 -5.10
CA GLN A 63 -7.02 6.36 -6.57
C GLN A 63 -7.96 5.33 -7.22
N LEU A 64 -8.09 4.14 -6.63
CA LEU A 64 -9.05 3.14 -7.10
C LEU A 64 -10.48 3.65 -7.02
N LYS A 65 -10.85 4.32 -5.92
CA LYS A 65 -12.19 4.90 -5.78
C LYS A 65 -12.45 5.94 -6.87
N GLU A 66 -11.53 6.89 -7.07
CA GLU A 66 -11.64 7.93 -8.11
C GLU A 66 -11.76 7.31 -9.50
N THR A 67 -10.98 6.26 -9.79
CA THR A 67 -11.06 5.53 -11.06
C THR A 67 -12.43 4.88 -11.24
N LEU A 68 -12.96 4.21 -10.22
CA LEU A 68 -14.28 3.58 -10.28
C LEU A 68 -15.42 4.61 -10.42
N ASP A 69 -15.30 5.74 -9.75
CA ASP A 69 -16.28 6.83 -9.86
C ASP A 69 -16.27 7.42 -11.29
N GLY A 70 -15.09 7.58 -11.91
CA GLY A 70 -14.97 8.00 -13.31
C GLY A 70 -15.55 6.98 -14.30
N LEU A 71 -15.35 5.68 -14.06
CA LEU A 71 -15.95 4.63 -14.91
C LEU A 71 -17.48 4.66 -14.85
N LYS A 72 -18.07 4.87 -13.67
CA LYS A 72 -19.53 4.99 -13.53
C LYS A 72 -20.09 6.19 -14.28
N GLN A 73 -19.41 7.33 -14.23
CA GLN A 73 -19.81 8.52 -14.99
C GLN A 73 -19.81 8.22 -16.49
N TRP A 74 -18.77 7.53 -16.97
CA TRP A 74 -18.69 7.16 -18.37
C TRP A 74 -19.80 6.17 -18.80
N GLU A 75 -20.14 5.19 -17.95
CA GLU A 75 -21.27 4.28 -18.19
C GLU A 75 -22.61 5.03 -18.30
N GLU A 76 -22.82 6.06 -17.46
CA GLU A 76 -24.00 6.90 -17.50
C GLU A 76 -24.06 7.75 -18.79
N GLU A 77 -22.94 8.36 -19.19
CA GLU A 77 -22.82 9.10 -20.45
C GLU A 77 -23.15 8.23 -21.67
N LEU A 78 -22.66 6.99 -21.71
CA LEU A 78 -22.97 6.04 -22.78
C LEU A 78 -24.48 5.73 -22.83
N SER A 79 -25.09 5.45 -21.67
CA SER A 79 -26.54 5.20 -21.58
C SER A 79 -27.36 6.39 -22.07
N ILE A 80 -26.98 7.62 -21.70
CA ILE A 80 -27.65 8.84 -22.17
C ILE A 80 -27.46 9.02 -23.67
N GLY A 81 -26.24 8.78 -24.19
CA GLY A 81 -25.94 8.86 -25.62
C GLY A 81 -26.79 7.91 -26.46
N GLU A 82 -27.02 6.68 -25.99
CA GLU A 82 -27.92 5.72 -26.64
C GLU A 82 -29.38 6.20 -26.64
N GLN A 83 -29.85 6.80 -25.55
CA GLN A 83 -31.21 7.35 -25.46
C GLN A 83 -31.38 8.53 -26.42
N MET A 84 -30.43 9.47 -26.46
CA MET A 84 -30.44 10.60 -27.40
C MET A 84 -30.43 10.12 -28.85
N LYS A 85 -29.62 9.11 -29.17
CA LYS A 85 -29.57 8.53 -30.52
C LYS A 85 -30.95 8.02 -30.95
N LYS A 86 -31.64 7.27 -30.08
CA LYS A 86 -33.00 6.75 -30.37
C LYS A 86 -34.02 7.87 -30.57
N GLN A 87 -33.92 8.94 -29.77
CA GLN A 87 -34.78 10.12 -29.92
C GLN A 87 -34.57 10.79 -31.28
N LEU A 88 -33.30 11.04 -31.65
CA LEU A 88 -32.96 11.64 -32.93
C LEU A 88 -33.36 10.77 -34.13
N GLU A 89 -33.20 9.44 -34.03
CA GLU A 89 -33.68 8.51 -35.05
C GLU A 89 -35.21 8.60 -35.21
N THR A 90 -35.94 8.74 -34.11
CA THR A 90 -37.40 8.94 -34.13
C THR A 90 -37.75 10.26 -34.81
N ASP A 91 -37.10 11.36 -34.43
CA ASP A 91 -37.31 12.69 -34.98
C ASP A 91 -36.99 12.78 -36.48
N LEU A 92 -35.98 12.03 -36.95
CA LEU A 92 -35.59 11.95 -38.36
C LEU A 92 -36.47 11.01 -39.20
N SER A 93 -37.24 10.14 -38.55
CA SER A 93 -38.15 9.19 -39.22
C SER A 93 -39.58 9.72 -39.39
N LEU A 94 -39.81 10.98 -39.03
CA LEU A 94 -40.99 11.81 -39.33
C LEU A 94 -40.66 12.83 -40.42
#